data_AF-A0A9D8F6E6-F1
#
_entry.id   AF-A0A9D8F6E6-F1
#
_cell.length_a   1.000
_cell.length_b   1.000
_cell.length_c   1.000
_cell.angle_alpha   90.00
_cell.angle_beta   90.00
_cell.angle_gamma   90.00
#
_symmetry.space_group_name_H-M   'P 1'
#
loop_
_entity.id
_entity.type
_entity.pdbx_description
1 polymer ?
#
loop_
_entity_poly.entity_id
_entity_poly.type
_entity_poly.pdbx_seq_one_letter_code
_entity_poly.pdbx_strand_id
1 'polypeptide(L)'
;MIKADGLLQAFLLGTVAWQRAGRGYTAGHAVDVLWSSPGPDHLSAAEFAMNFFFIRGAFAGYSPRPAILLVILFCGFSDLAAAEPERSLAPPLDPLKRLVGKTWRGEFKGGPGEKPIVDVVRWERILNGHAIRVVHSVNQGEYGGETTIVWNVKTLRLESYYFTTAGFFARGVLVMAKDKIMTTEEVMGHPRGITEVRTVMEFLPDGRIHLKARCLKNGEQSEGHEAEYVEAPGMGVVLR
;
A
#
# COMPACT_ATOMS: atom_id res chain seq x y z
N MET A 1 -21.03 36.64 -38.15
CA MET A 1 -22.47 36.84 -37.86
C MET A 1 -22.93 35.68 -36.96
N ILE A 2 -23.26 36.00 -35.69
CA ILE A 2 -24.25 35.34 -34.79
C ILE A 2 -23.93 33.91 -34.29
N LYS A 3 -23.38 33.75 -33.06
CA LYS A 3 -23.99 33.41 -31.71
C LYS A 3 -24.23 31.90 -31.51
N ALA A 4 -23.70 31.18 -30.51
CA ALA A 4 -23.69 31.28 -29.02
C ALA A 4 -24.87 30.56 -28.32
N ASP A 5 -24.50 29.71 -27.32
CA ASP A 5 -25.18 29.37 -26.04
C ASP A 5 -25.92 28.03 -25.79
N GLY A 6 -25.63 27.47 -24.59
CA GLY A 6 -26.42 26.51 -23.79
C GLY A 6 -25.62 25.33 -23.18
N LEU A 7 -24.92 25.41 -22.02
CA LEU A 7 -25.38 25.20 -20.61
C LEU A 7 -26.39 24.05 -20.41
N LEU A 8 -26.49 23.23 -19.34
CA LEU A 8 -25.68 22.77 -18.18
C LEU A 8 -26.61 21.81 -17.37
N GLN A 9 -26.05 20.80 -16.70
CA GLN A 9 -26.52 20.11 -15.46
C GLN A 9 -27.64 19.04 -15.40
N ALA A 10 -27.20 17.84 -14.96
CA ALA A 10 -27.60 16.98 -13.80
C ALA A 10 -29.03 16.41 -13.64
N PHE A 11 -29.12 15.08 -13.41
CA PHE A 11 -30.08 14.27 -12.58
C PHE A 11 -29.88 12.76 -12.96
N LEU A 12 -29.88 11.70 -12.11
CA LEU A 12 -30.71 11.32 -10.95
C LEU A 12 -30.05 10.19 -10.10
N LEU A 13 -30.22 10.29 -8.78
CA LEU A 13 -30.34 9.17 -7.82
C LEU A 13 -31.83 8.71 -7.79
N GLY A 14 -32.10 7.41 -7.62
CA GLY A 14 -33.44 6.89 -7.29
C GLY A 14 -33.39 5.98 -6.04
N THR A 15 -33.94 6.37 -4.89
CA THR A 15 -35.34 6.27 -4.36
C THR A 15 -35.68 4.92 -3.71
N VAL A 16 -35.95 4.92 -2.39
CA VAL A 16 -37.09 4.22 -1.76
C VAL A 16 -37.61 5.09 -0.60
N ALA A 17 -38.94 5.20 -0.50
CA ALA A 17 -39.71 6.12 0.33
C ALA A 17 -40.44 5.41 1.49
N TRP A 18 -40.85 6.15 2.56
CA TRP A 18 -42.27 6.27 2.99
C TRP A 18 -42.54 7.15 4.25
N GLN A 19 -43.45 8.11 4.04
CA GLN A 19 -44.55 8.68 4.87
C GLN A 19 -44.45 9.13 6.36
N ARG A 20 -44.59 10.47 6.54
CA ARG A 20 -45.76 11.24 7.07
C ARG A 20 -46.22 11.03 8.53
N ALA A 21 -46.03 12.05 9.38
CA ALA A 21 -47.09 12.81 10.09
C ALA A 21 -46.50 13.76 11.15
N GLY A 22 -46.94 15.02 11.15
CA GLY A 22 -46.54 16.03 12.14
C GLY A 22 -47.35 15.97 13.44
N ARG A 23 -46.72 16.44 14.52
CA ARG A 23 -47.32 17.21 15.63
C ARG A 23 -46.17 17.71 16.52
N GLY A 24 -46.17 19.00 16.84
CA GLY A 24 -45.14 19.64 17.65
C GLY A 24 -45.30 19.38 19.15
N TYR A 25 -44.23 19.64 19.91
CA TYR A 25 -44.27 20.18 21.27
C TYR A 25 -42.90 20.77 21.63
N THR A 26 -42.93 21.63 22.64
CA THR A 26 -42.05 22.74 23.05
C THR A 26 -40.68 22.38 23.64
N ALA A 27 -39.80 23.38 23.67
CA ALA A 27 -38.50 23.39 24.34
C ALA A 27 -38.61 23.29 25.89
N GLY A 28 -37.66 22.59 26.51
CA GLY A 28 -37.47 22.50 27.95
C GLY A 28 -36.19 21.71 28.29
N HIS A 29 -35.38 22.26 29.19
CA HIS A 29 -34.03 21.82 29.55
C HIS A 29 -33.95 20.47 30.32
N ALA A 30 -32.73 19.89 30.21
CA ALA A 30 -32.03 19.05 31.19
C ALA A 30 -32.34 17.54 31.24
N VAL A 31 -31.31 16.72 31.04
CA VAL A 31 -30.53 16.00 32.07
C VAL A 31 -29.78 14.84 31.40
N ASP A 32 -28.52 14.68 31.82
CA ASP A 32 -27.59 13.60 31.49
C ASP A 32 -28.21 12.21 31.34
N VAL A 33 -27.80 11.48 30.31
CA VAL A 33 -27.85 10.01 30.31
C VAL A 33 -26.49 9.47 29.93
N LEU A 34 -25.97 8.68 30.87
CA LEU A 34 -24.69 8.01 30.89
C LEU A 34 -24.38 7.24 29.61
N TRP A 35 -23.16 7.40 29.13
CA TRP A 35 -22.47 6.41 28.32
C TRP A 35 -22.10 5.22 29.23
N SER A 36 -22.86 4.13 29.14
CA SER A 36 -22.44 2.83 29.68
C SER A 36 -22.87 1.72 28.72
N SER A 37 -21.98 1.37 27.79
CA SER A 37 -21.99 0.05 27.18
C SER A 37 -20.99 -0.81 27.96
N PRO A 38 -21.42 -1.87 28.65
CA PRO A 38 -20.50 -2.89 29.11
C PRO A 38 -20.08 -3.73 27.91
N GLY A 39 -18.78 -3.75 27.62
CA GLY A 39 -18.18 -4.74 26.74
C GLY A 39 -18.24 -6.13 27.40
N PRO A 40 -18.39 -7.22 26.62
CA PRO A 40 -18.19 -8.55 27.15
C PRO A 40 -16.70 -8.90 27.01
N ASP A 41 -15.95 -8.70 28.10
CA ASP A 41 -14.80 -9.55 28.37
C ASP A 41 -15.30 -10.89 28.93
N HIS A 42 -14.50 -11.93 28.69
CA HIS A 42 -14.61 -13.30 29.22
C HIS A 42 -15.47 -14.28 28.40
N LEU A 43 -14.86 -14.90 27.39
CA LEU A 43 -15.12 -16.30 27.08
C LEU A 43 -13.82 -17.08 27.23
N SER A 44 -13.72 -17.79 28.34
CA SER A 44 -12.69 -18.79 28.61
C SER A 44 -12.91 -20.02 27.74
N ALA A 45 -11.81 -20.59 27.24
CA ALA A 45 -11.75 -21.87 26.55
C ALA A 45 -12.21 -23.02 27.47
N ALA A 46 -13.51 -23.28 27.55
CA ALA A 46 -14.07 -24.43 28.27
C ALA A 46 -15.54 -24.77 27.90
N GLU A 47 -16.00 -24.56 26.66
CA GLU A 47 -17.38 -24.99 26.28
C GLU A 47 -17.44 -25.55 24.85
N PHE A 48 -16.57 -26.51 24.54
CA PHE A 48 -16.71 -27.33 23.32
C PHE A 48 -16.43 -28.80 23.63
N ALA A 49 -17.25 -29.39 24.49
CA ALA A 49 -17.30 -30.82 24.65
C ALA A 49 -18.69 -31.25 25.14
N MET A 50 -19.22 -32.29 24.50
CA MET A 50 -20.22 -33.20 25.04
C MET A 50 -21.68 -32.73 25.06
N ASN A 51 -22.42 -33.09 24.00
CA ASN A 51 -23.72 -33.75 24.18
C ASN A 51 -24.07 -34.56 22.91
N PHE A 52 -23.43 -35.73 22.82
CA PHE A 52 -23.95 -36.86 22.06
C PHE A 52 -24.79 -37.73 23.02
N PHE A 53 -25.87 -38.29 22.50
CA PHE A 53 -26.82 -39.26 23.09
C PHE A 53 -27.96 -38.73 23.96
N PHE A 54 -29.14 -38.58 23.34
CA PHE A 54 -30.39 -39.21 23.81
C PHE A 54 -31.40 -39.32 22.65
N ILE A 55 -31.40 -40.45 21.93
CA ILE A 55 -32.60 -40.95 21.24
C ILE A 55 -32.74 -42.42 21.63
N ARG A 56 -33.52 -42.68 22.68
CA ARG A 56 -34.14 -43.98 22.94
C ARG A 56 -35.59 -43.86 22.48
N GLY A 57 -36.00 -44.65 21.50
CA GLY A 57 -37.42 -44.81 21.21
C GLY A 57 -37.72 -45.34 19.81
N ALA A 58 -38.03 -46.64 19.76
CA ALA A 58 -38.86 -47.30 18.76
C ALA A 58 -38.35 -47.39 17.31
N PHE A 59 -37.61 -48.46 16.99
CA PHE A 59 -37.85 -49.25 15.77
C PHE A 59 -37.38 -50.69 16.02
N ALA A 60 -38.32 -51.55 16.38
CA ALA A 60 -38.13 -53.00 16.29
C ALA A 60 -38.38 -53.42 14.84
N GLY A 61 -37.45 -54.18 14.25
CA GLY A 61 -37.73 -54.96 13.05
C GLY A 61 -37.07 -54.51 11.74
N TYR A 62 -35.79 -54.12 11.72
CA TYR A 62 -35.03 -54.03 10.48
C TYR A 62 -33.69 -54.78 10.54
N SER A 63 -33.46 -55.59 9.50
CA SER A 63 -32.31 -56.47 9.24
C SER A 63 -30.97 -55.72 9.23
N PRO A 64 -29.86 -56.31 9.74
CA PRO A 64 -28.57 -55.63 9.79
C PRO A 64 -27.79 -55.85 8.48
N ARG A 65 -27.70 -54.81 7.64
CA ARG A 65 -26.55 -54.40 6.77
C ARG A 65 -27.06 -53.52 5.61
N PRO A 66 -26.39 -52.42 5.20
CA PRO A 66 -25.13 -51.83 5.70
C PRO A 66 -25.32 -50.35 6.10
N ALA A 67 -25.24 -50.03 7.40
CA ALA A 67 -25.14 -48.64 7.87
C ALA A 67 -23.68 -48.17 7.96
N ILE A 68 -22.80 -48.68 7.09
CA ILE A 68 -21.40 -48.27 6.96
C ILE A 68 -21.21 -47.76 5.53
N LEU A 69 -21.96 -46.74 5.13
CA LEU A 69 -21.67 -45.99 3.90
C LEU A 69 -22.13 -44.52 3.96
N LEU A 70 -22.34 -43.97 5.17
CA LEU A 70 -22.79 -42.59 5.35
C LEU A 70 -21.98 -41.82 6.42
N VAL A 71 -20.70 -42.16 6.58
CA VAL A 71 -19.75 -41.39 7.42
C VAL A 71 -18.52 -40.92 6.63
N ILE A 72 -18.31 -41.41 5.40
CA ILE A 72 -17.17 -41.00 4.56
C ILE A 72 -17.46 -39.70 3.77
N LEU A 73 -18.71 -39.21 3.72
CA LEU A 73 -19.05 -38.02 2.92
C LEU A 73 -18.72 -36.67 3.60
N PHE A 74 -18.26 -36.65 4.86
CA PHE A 74 -18.01 -35.40 5.60
C PHE A 74 -16.53 -35.15 5.94
N CYS A 75 -15.60 -35.99 5.49
CA CYS A 75 -14.15 -35.81 5.74
C CYS A 75 -13.36 -35.32 4.52
N GLY A 76 -14.03 -34.88 3.45
CA GLY A 76 -13.38 -34.47 2.19
C GLY A 76 -13.15 -32.97 2.00
N PHE A 77 -13.56 -32.11 2.95
CA PHE A 77 -13.30 -30.67 2.90
C PHE A 77 -12.18 -30.30 3.89
N SER A 78 -11.02 -30.93 3.75
CA SER A 78 -9.81 -30.48 4.42
C SER A 78 -8.93 -29.80 3.38
N ASP A 79 -8.95 -28.47 3.42
CA ASP A 79 -7.93 -27.56 2.89
C ASP A 79 -7.59 -27.70 1.40
N LEU A 80 -8.55 -27.35 0.54
CA LEU A 80 -8.16 -26.54 -0.61
C LEU A 80 -7.86 -25.13 -0.08
N ALA A 81 -6.72 -24.98 0.60
CA ALA A 81 -6.09 -23.68 0.73
C ALA A 81 -5.86 -23.22 -0.70
N ALA A 82 -6.80 -22.44 -1.24
CA ALA A 82 -6.60 -21.72 -2.47
C ALA A 82 -5.25 -21.05 -2.31
N ALA A 83 -4.27 -21.44 -3.12
CA ALA A 83 -2.99 -20.77 -3.18
C ALA A 83 -3.34 -19.28 -3.26
N GLU A 84 -3.00 -18.50 -2.22
CA GLU A 84 -3.26 -17.06 -2.24
C GLU A 84 -2.74 -16.59 -3.59
N PRO A 85 -3.56 -15.89 -4.40
CA PRO A 85 -3.10 -15.39 -5.69
C PRO A 85 -1.76 -14.71 -5.41
N GLU A 86 -0.72 -15.19 -6.09
CA GLU A 86 0.67 -14.76 -5.94
C GLU A 86 0.64 -13.26 -5.68
N ARG A 87 1.26 -12.80 -4.57
CA ARG A 87 1.19 -11.41 -4.05
C ARG A 87 1.70 -10.41 -5.09
N SER A 88 0.90 -10.19 -6.12
CA SER A 88 1.28 -9.56 -7.36
C SER A 88 1.04 -8.07 -7.23
N LEU A 89 1.75 -7.33 -8.07
CA LEU A 89 1.51 -5.92 -8.26
C LEU A 89 0.35 -5.77 -9.24
N ALA A 90 -0.38 -4.66 -9.16
CA ALA A 90 -1.31 -4.31 -10.21
C ALA A 90 -0.53 -4.15 -11.54
N PRO A 91 -1.13 -4.48 -12.70
CA PRO A 91 -0.41 -4.51 -13.98
C PRO A 91 0.42 -3.24 -14.31
N PRO A 92 -0.05 -2.01 -14.02
CA PRO A 92 0.75 -0.81 -14.28
C PRO A 92 2.03 -0.70 -13.44
N LEU A 93 2.12 -1.43 -12.32
CA LEU A 93 3.26 -1.46 -11.41
C LEU A 93 4.20 -2.64 -11.68
N ASP A 94 3.82 -3.59 -12.54
CA ASP A 94 4.64 -4.76 -12.89
C ASP A 94 6.07 -4.44 -13.32
N PRO A 95 6.35 -3.33 -14.05
CA PRO A 95 7.72 -2.98 -14.39
C PRO A 95 8.65 -2.77 -13.17
N LEU A 96 8.09 -2.50 -11.98
CA LEU A 96 8.83 -2.32 -10.72
C LEU A 96 9.02 -3.62 -9.93
N LYS A 97 8.46 -4.75 -10.38
CA LYS A 97 8.49 -6.03 -9.64
C LYS A 97 9.88 -6.50 -9.24
N ARG A 98 10.90 -6.16 -10.04
CA ARG A 98 12.30 -6.53 -9.78
C ARG A 98 12.92 -5.84 -8.56
N LEU A 99 12.31 -4.74 -8.10
CA LEU A 99 12.75 -3.98 -6.93
C LEU A 99 11.98 -4.40 -5.67
N VAL A 100 10.67 -4.68 -5.82
CA VAL A 100 9.75 -4.90 -4.72
C VAL A 100 10.11 -6.17 -3.92
N GLY A 101 10.01 -6.06 -2.60
CA GLY A 101 10.36 -7.12 -1.66
C GLY A 101 11.85 -7.17 -1.33
N LYS A 102 12.67 -6.27 -1.89
CA LYS A 102 14.12 -6.25 -1.70
C LYS A 102 14.60 -5.01 -0.96
N THR A 103 15.79 -5.15 -0.39
CA THR A 103 16.55 -4.05 0.19
C THR A 103 17.80 -3.84 -0.64
N TRP A 104 18.13 -2.58 -0.92
CA TRP A 104 19.26 -2.18 -1.75
C TRP A 104 20.17 -1.27 -0.95
N ARG A 105 21.48 -1.44 -1.14
CA ARG A 105 22.51 -0.59 -0.55
C ARG A 105 23.21 0.20 -1.63
N GLY A 106 23.10 1.51 -1.59
CA GLY A 106 23.79 2.45 -2.45
C GLY A 106 25.01 3.04 -1.79
N GLU A 107 26.08 3.24 -2.55
CA GLU A 107 27.18 4.13 -2.17
C GLU A 107 27.25 5.27 -3.17
N PHE A 108 27.20 6.51 -2.68
CA PHE A 108 27.41 7.67 -3.52
C PHE A 108 28.90 7.89 -3.78
N LYS A 109 29.23 8.33 -4.99
CA LYS A 109 30.59 8.76 -5.32
C LYS A 109 30.93 10.03 -4.51
N GLY A 110 31.85 9.89 -3.55
CA GLY A 110 32.40 11.00 -2.76
C GLY A 110 33.76 11.47 -3.27
N GLY A 111 34.25 12.59 -2.74
CA GLY A 111 35.60 13.10 -3.01
C GLY A 111 36.69 12.26 -2.32
N PRO A 112 37.96 12.33 -2.76
CA PRO A 112 39.06 11.65 -2.10
C PRO A 112 39.17 12.03 -0.61
N GLY A 113 39.09 11.05 0.28
CA GLY A 113 39.20 11.23 1.73
C GLY A 113 37.88 11.56 2.45
N GLU A 114 36.77 11.69 1.72
CA GLU A 114 35.45 11.85 2.32
C GLU A 114 34.90 10.51 2.81
N LYS A 115 34.10 10.55 3.88
CA LYS A 115 33.38 9.35 4.34
C LYS A 115 32.38 8.93 3.25
N PRO A 116 32.26 7.63 2.94
CA PRO A 116 31.24 7.16 2.02
C PRO A 116 29.85 7.57 2.50
N ILE A 117 29.07 8.19 1.62
CA ILE A 117 27.65 8.40 1.88
C ILE A 117 26.96 7.11 1.46
N VAL A 118 26.31 6.45 2.42
CA VAL A 118 25.65 5.17 2.22
C VAL A 118 24.15 5.37 2.31
N ASP A 119 23.44 4.83 1.34
CA ASP A 119 21.97 4.81 1.32
C ASP A 119 21.48 3.37 1.41
N VAL A 120 20.41 3.15 2.19
CA VAL A 120 19.72 1.86 2.30
C VAL A 120 18.26 2.05 1.95
N VAL A 121 17.82 1.38 0.88
CA VAL A 121 16.48 1.54 0.30
C VAL A 121 15.71 0.23 0.39
N ARG A 122 14.53 0.26 0.99
CA ARG A 122 13.59 -0.86 1.05
C ARG A 122 12.40 -0.59 0.14
N TRP A 123 12.08 -1.56 -0.73
CA TRP A 123 10.91 -1.50 -1.60
C TRP A 123 9.87 -2.53 -1.14
N GLU A 124 8.65 -2.08 -0.88
CA GLU A 124 7.59 -2.90 -0.31
C GLU A 124 6.30 -2.78 -1.10
N ARG A 125 5.63 -3.92 -1.30
CA ARG A 125 4.25 -3.95 -1.77
C ARG A 125 3.36 -3.49 -0.63
N ILE A 126 2.48 -2.53 -0.91
CA ILE A 126 1.44 -2.08 0.03
C ILE A 126 0.09 -2.04 -0.69
N LEU A 127 -0.99 -1.82 0.07
CA LEU A 127 -2.35 -1.66 -0.47
C LEU A 127 -2.76 -2.74 -1.47
N ASN A 128 -2.51 -4.01 -1.13
CA ASN A 128 -2.80 -5.16 -1.98
C ASN A 128 -2.20 -5.08 -3.40
N GLY A 129 -1.03 -4.45 -3.56
CA GLY A 129 -0.34 -4.38 -4.85
C GLY A 129 -0.74 -3.18 -5.70
N HIS A 130 -1.62 -2.32 -5.20
CA HIS A 130 -2.00 -1.08 -5.87
C HIS A 130 -1.05 0.09 -5.58
N ALA A 131 -0.11 -0.09 -4.66
CA ALA A 131 0.93 0.88 -4.38
C ALA A 131 2.23 0.20 -3.95
N ILE A 132 3.32 0.93 -4.11
CA ILE A 132 4.65 0.54 -3.64
C ILE A 132 5.13 1.59 -2.65
N ARG A 133 5.61 1.14 -1.51
CA ARG A 133 6.30 1.96 -0.52
C ARG A 133 7.80 1.80 -0.72
N VAL A 134 8.51 2.92 -0.78
CA VAL A 134 9.97 2.95 -0.86
C VAL A 134 10.46 3.77 0.32
N VAL A 135 11.18 3.15 1.24
CA VAL A 135 11.76 3.86 2.38
C VAL A 135 13.26 3.85 2.20
N HIS A 136 13.90 5.01 2.31
CA HIS A 136 15.36 5.10 2.25
C HIS A 136 15.95 5.85 3.44
N SER A 137 17.19 5.49 3.76
CA SER A 137 17.92 5.95 4.93
C SER A 137 19.37 6.14 4.55
N VAL A 138 19.80 7.40 4.58
CA VAL A 138 21.17 7.80 4.38
C VAL A 138 21.90 7.83 5.72
N ASN A 139 23.09 7.23 5.74
CA ASN A 139 24.01 7.20 6.88
C ASN A 139 23.32 6.82 8.21
N GLN A 140 22.56 5.72 8.21
CA GLN A 140 21.86 5.22 9.41
C GLN A 140 20.83 6.21 9.99
N GLY A 141 20.14 6.95 9.12
CA GLY A 141 19.06 7.86 9.48
C GLY A 141 19.49 9.29 9.75
N GLU A 142 20.68 9.71 9.31
CA GLU A 142 21.03 11.15 9.28
C GLU A 142 20.10 11.91 8.35
N TYR A 143 19.71 11.28 7.24
CA TYR A 143 18.67 11.75 6.34
C TYR A 143 17.87 10.55 5.86
N GLY A 144 16.61 10.77 5.52
CA GLY A 144 15.82 9.72 4.91
C GLY A 144 14.51 10.26 4.39
N GLY A 145 13.71 9.34 3.90
CA GLY A 145 12.35 9.65 3.53
C GLY A 145 11.60 8.43 3.05
N GLU A 146 10.35 8.69 2.70
CA GLU A 146 9.42 7.68 2.25
C GLU A 146 8.71 8.15 1.00
N THR A 147 8.74 7.30 -0.01
CA THR A 147 8.03 7.48 -1.28
C THR A 147 6.91 6.47 -1.39
N THR A 148 5.71 6.93 -1.74
CA THR A 148 4.63 6.07 -2.21
C THR A 148 4.48 6.22 -3.71
N ILE A 149 4.55 5.12 -4.45
CA ILE A 149 4.34 5.05 -5.90
C ILE A 149 2.98 4.42 -6.18
N VAL A 150 2.16 5.09 -7.00
CA VAL A 150 0.81 4.66 -7.36
C VAL A 150 0.57 4.79 -8.86
N TRP A 151 -0.36 4.00 -9.39
CA TRP A 151 -0.92 4.25 -10.71
C TRP A 151 -2.07 5.25 -10.61
N ASN A 152 -1.93 6.41 -11.26
CA ASN A 152 -2.99 7.40 -11.33
C ASN A 152 -3.86 7.15 -12.57
N VAL A 153 -5.08 6.68 -12.35
CA VAL A 153 -6.05 6.36 -13.41
C VAL A 153 -6.55 7.57 -14.20
N LYS A 154 -6.44 8.79 -13.65
CA LYS A 154 -6.84 10.01 -14.35
C LYS A 154 -5.77 10.49 -15.33
N THR A 155 -4.50 10.37 -14.94
CA THR A 155 -3.36 10.84 -15.75
C THR A 155 -2.72 9.72 -16.56
N LEU A 156 -3.08 8.46 -16.28
CA LEU A 156 -2.52 7.25 -16.88
C LEU A 156 -1.00 7.20 -16.73
N ARG A 157 -0.51 7.50 -15.52
CA ARG A 157 0.91 7.55 -15.19
C ARG A 157 1.18 6.92 -13.83
N LEU A 158 2.41 6.43 -13.67
CA LEU A 158 2.97 6.17 -12.35
C LEU A 158 3.35 7.50 -11.72
N GLU A 159 2.78 7.77 -10.55
CA GLU A 159 3.06 8.98 -9.77
C GLU A 159 3.70 8.59 -8.44
N SER A 160 4.68 9.40 -8.00
CA SER A 160 5.32 9.27 -6.69
C SER A 160 5.00 10.45 -5.79
N TYR A 161 4.91 10.18 -4.49
CA TYR A 161 4.81 11.17 -3.43
C TYR A 161 5.88 10.88 -2.41
N TYR A 162 6.87 11.76 -2.31
CA TYR A 162 8.05 11.60 -1.48
C TYR A 162 8.04 12.61 -0.33
N PHE A 163 8.22 12.12 0.90
CA PHE A 163 8.31 12.93 2.11
C PHE A 163 9.65 12.70 2.79
N THR A 164 10.27 13.77 3.28
CA THR A 164 11.63 13.70 3.82
C THR A 164 11.67 14.00 5.31
N THR A 165 12.68 13.47 6.00
CA THR A 165 12.95 13.84 7.40
C THR A 165 13.41 15.30 7.55
N ALA A 166 13.80 15.95 6.44
CA ALA A 166 14.20 17.35 6.40
C ALA A 166 13.02 18.33 6.18
N GLY A 167 11.77 17.85 6.18
CA GLY A 167 10.57 18.70 6.17
C GLY A 167 10.15 19.25 4.80
N PHE A 168 10.81 18.83 3.71
CA PHE A 168 10.35 19.10 2.35
C PHE A 168 9.74 17.83 1.73
N PHE A 169 9.04 17.98 0.61
CA PHE A 169 8.40 16.87 -0.10
C PHE A 169 8.51 17.04 -1.61
N ALA A 170 8.31 15.97 -2.35
CA ALA A 170 8.31 16.00 -3.81
C ALA A 170 7.16 15.17 -4.39
N ARG A 171 6.70 15.58 -5.56
CA ARG A 171 5.77 14.80 -6.38
C ARG A 171 6.45 14.45 -7.69
N GLY A 172 6.41 13.18 -8.07
CA GLY A 172 7.07 12.73 -9.28
C GLY A 172 6.18 11.97 -10.24
N VAL A 173 6.71 11.82 -11.46
CA VAL A 173 6.21 10.92 -12.49
C VAL A 173 7.32 9.95 -12.85
N LEU A 174 6.97 8.67 -12.98
CA LEU A 174 7.88 7.62 -13.41
C LEU A 174 7.58 7.23 -14.86
N VAL A 175 8.65 7.07 -15.64
CA VAL A 175 8.61 6.52 -17.00
C VAL A 175 9.50 5.29 -17.04
N MET A 176 8.92 4.18 -17.49
CA MET A 176 9.60 2.90 -17.59
C MET A 176 10.12 2.70 -19.02
N ALA A 177 11.40 2.35 -19.13
CA ALA A 177 12.01 1.80 -20.33
C ALA A 177 12.56 0.40 -20.00
N LYS A 178 12.97 -0.35 -21.03
CA LYS A 178 13.36 -1.77 -20.90
C LYS A 178 14.26 -2.06 -19.69
N ASP A 179 15.36 -1.31 -19.59
CA ASP A 179 16.39 -1.48 -18.55
C ASP A 179 16.58 -0.21 -17.72
N LYS A 180 15.62 0.73 -17.77
CA LYS A 180 15.73 2.02 -17.07
C LYS A 180 14.40 2.47 -16.47
N ILE A 181 14.50 3.18 -15.35
CA ILE A 181 13.42 3.97 -14.75
C ILE A 181 13.87 5.41 -14.76
N MET A 182 13.06 6.27 -15.35
CA MET A 182 13.27 7.71 -15.31
C MET A 182 12.24 8.32 -14.38
N THR A 183 12.68 9.16 -13.46
CA THR A 183 11.78 9.93 -12.59
C THR A 183 12.03 11.41 -12.79
N THR A 184 10.94 12.18 -12.81
CA THR A 184 10.99 13.65 -12.71
C THR A 184 10.15 14.04 -11.53
N GLU A 185 10.75 14.72 -10.57
CA GLU A 185 10.17 15.10 -9.29
C GLU A 185 10.16 16.61 -9.15
N GLU A 186 8.99 17.19 -8.94
CA GLU A 186 8.82 18.57 -8.51
C GLU A 186 9.03 18.65 -6.99
N VAL A 187 9.94 19.50 -6.54
CA VAL A 187 10.38 19.61 -5.15
C VAL A 187 9.79 20.86 -4.50
N MET A 188 9.14 20.68 -3.35
CA MET A 188 8.42 21.72 -2.63
C MET A 188 9.00 21.90 -1.23
N GLY A 189 9.35 23.13 -0.87
CA GLY A 189 9.84 23.49 0.46
C GLY A 189 11.32 23.21 0.72
N HIS A 190 12.12 22.90 -0.31
CA HIS A 190 13.55 22.61 -0.12
C HIS A 190 14.35 23.87 0.27
N PRO A 191 15.12 23.85 1.37
CA PRO A 191 15.72 25.06 1.96
C PRO A 191 16.81 25.70 1.09
N ARG A 192 17.40 24.95 0.15
CA ARG A 192 18.48 25.42 -0.74
C ARG A 192 18.03 25.69 -2.18
N GLY A 193 16.73 25.81 -2.43
CA GLY A 193 16.18 26.23 -3.73
C GLY A 193 16.23 25.17 -4.84
N ILE A 194 16.24 23.87 -4.48
CA ILE A 194 16.03 22.79 -5.45
C ILE A 194 14.53 22.72 -5.74
N THR A 195 14.16 22.82 -7.01
CA THR A 195 12.76 22.84 -7.46
C THR A 195 12.39 21.64 -8.31
N GLU A 196 13.38 20.97 -8.91
CA GLU A 196 13.16 19.76 -9.69
C GLU A 196 14.33 18.79 -9.51
N VAL A 197 14.05 17.49 -9.45
CA VAL A 197 15.05 16.43 -9.52
C VAL A 197 14.67 15.47 -10.64
N ARG A 198 15.64 15.14 -11.48
CA ARG A 198 15.50 14.10 -12.52
C ARG A 198 16.46 12.99 -12.23
N THR A 199 15.96 11.76 -12.16
CA THR A 199 16.77 10.58 -11.88
C THR A 199 16.63 9.57 -12.99
N VAL A 200 17.75 8.96 -13.36
CA VAL A 200 17.78 7.77 -14.21
C VAL A 200 18.35 6.63 -13.38
N MET A 201 17.54 5.61 -13.17
CA MET A 201 17.93 4.33 -12.58
C MET A 201 18.09 3.33 -13.71
N GLU A 202 19.31 2.86 -13.93
CA GLU A 202 19.66 1.88 -14.95
C GLU A 202 19.98 0.54 -14.29
N PHE A 203 19.40 -0.51 -14.86
CA PHE A 203 19.59 -1.87 -14.40
C PHE A 203 20.75 -2.51 -15.15
N LEU A 204 21.81 -2.84 -14.44
CA LEU A 204 23.01 -3.42 -15.03
C LEU A 204 22.86 -4.94 -15.23
N PRO A 205 23.57 -5.54 -16.20
CA PRO A 205 23.49 -6.98 -16.49
C PRO A 205 23.92 -7.89 -15.33
N ASP A 206 24.76 -7.39 -14.43
CA ASP A 206 25.24 -8.09 -13.24
C ASP A 206 24.27 -8.02 -12.04
N GLY A 207 23.09 -7.42 -12.24
CA GLY A 207 22.06 -7.27 -11.22
C GLY A 207 22.19 -6.02 -10.36
N ARG A 208 23.26 -5.22 -10.54
CA ARG A 208 23.39 -3.92 -9.89
C ARG A 208 22.45 -2.88 -10.50
N ILE A 209 22.28 -1.79 -9.78
CA ILE A 209 21.55 -0.62 -10.24
C ILE A 209 22.52 0.56 -10.26
N HIS A 210 22.59 1.25 -11.39
CA HIS A 210 23.28 2.53 -11.51
C HIS A 210 22.26 3.66 -11.45
N LEU A 211 22.39 4.56 -10.48
CA LEU A 211 21.48 5.68 -10.29
C LEU A 211 22.23 6.98 -10.53
N LYS A 212 21.67 7.86 -11.36
CA LYS A 212 22.20 9.19 -11.62
C LYS A 212 21.10 10.24 -11.54
N ALA A 213 21.30 11.26 -10.71
CA ALA A 213 20.38 12.36 -10.52
C ALA A 213 20.94 13.68 -11.10
N ARG A 214 20.04 14.57 -11.49
CA ARG A 214 20.31 15.97 -11.80
C ARG A 214 19.27 16.83 -11.11
N CYS A 215 19.67 18.01 -10.67
CA CYS A 215 18.80 18.91 -9.93
C CYS A 215 18.66 20.24 -10.68
N LEU A 216 17.46 20.78 -10.74
CA LEU A 216 17.23 22.18 -11.06
C LEU A 216 17.28 22.96 -9.76
N LYS A 217 18.28 23.83 -9.63
CA LYS A 217 18.50 24.66 -8.46
C LYS A 217 18.47 26.12 -8.89
N ASN A 218 17.54 26.89 -8.34
CA ASN A 218 17.38 28.31 -8.69
C ASN A 218 17.26 28.58 -10.21
N GLY A 219 16.64 27.66 -10.97
CA GLY A 219 16.49 27.76 -12.42
C GLY A 219 17.69 27.28 -13.24
N GLU A 220 18.80 26.91 -12.60
CA GLU A 220 19.99 26.37 -13.27
C GLU A 220 20.10 24.85 -13.06
N GLN A 221 20.54 24.14 -14.10
CA GLN A 221 20.82 22.72 -13.95
C GLN A 221 22.14 22.50 -13.22
N SER A 222 22.11 21.61 -12.24
CA SER A 222 23.27 21.18 -11.46
C SER A 222 23.34 19.66 -11.45
N GLU A 223 24.56 19.12 -11.37
CA GLU A 223 24.73 17.68 -11.16
C GLU A 223 24.17 17.30 -9.79
N GLY A 224 23.39 16.22 -9.77
CA GLY A 224 22.91 15.60 -8.56
C GLY A 224 23.86 14.49 -8.13
N HIS A 225 23.34 13.60 -7.28
CA HIS A 225 24.10 12.46 -6.81
C HIS A 225 24.15 11.32 -7.83
N GLU A 226 25.25 10.56 -7.79
CA GLU A 226 25.43 9.33 -8.56
C GLU A 226 25.81 8.21 -7.60
N ALA A 227 25.15 7.06 -7.72
CA ALA A 227 25.34 5.92 -6.83
C ALA A 227 25.22 4.60 -7.58
N GLU A 228 25.91 3.58 -7.06
CA GLU A 228 25.70 2.19 -7.45
C GLU A 228 25.06 1.43 -6.29
N TYR A 229 23.98 0.71 -6.60
CA TYR A 229 23.25 -0.08 -5.64
C TYR A 229 23.44 -1.57 -5.88
N VAL A 230 23.66 -2.28 -4.78
CA VAL A 230 23.68 -3.75 -4.71
C VAL A 230 22.54 -4.24 -3.83
N GLU A 231 21.99 -5.42 -4.12
CA GLU A 231 21.01 -6.04 -3.23
C GLU A 231 21.67 -6.39 -1.89
N ALA A 232 21.00 -6.06 -0.79
CA ALA A 232 21.54 -6.16 0.56
C ALA A 232 20.49 -6.75 1.51
N PRO A 233 20.23 -8.07 1.42
CA PRO A 233 19.20 -8.72 2.22
C PRO A 233 19.51 -8.60 3.71
N GLY A 234 18.46 -8.37 4.51
CA GLY A 234 18.58 -8.29 5.97
C GLY A 234 19.03 -6.95 6.53
N MET A 235 19.44 -5.98 5.70
CA MET A 235 19.69 -4.63 6.19
C MET A 235 18.38 -3.89 6.50
N GLY A 236 18.34 -3.25 7.67
CA GLY A 236 17.22 -2.42 8.09
C GLY A 236 17.31 -0.99 7.56
N VAL A 237 16.16 -0.37 7.37
CA VAL A 237 16.03 1.07 7.07
C VAL A 237 15.67 1.79 8.37
N VAL A 238 16.37 2.89 8.67
CA VAL A 238 16.17 3.70 9.88
C VAL A 238 15.76 5.10 9.49
N LEU A 239 14.56 5.53 9.89
CA LEU A 239 14.13 6.92 9.85
C LEU A 239 14.21 7.48 11.28
N ARG A 240 14.85 8.64 11.45
CA ARG A 240 14.97 9.36 12.73
C ARG A 240 14.26 10.70 12.65
#